data_AF-A0A484ANU6-F1
#
_entry.id   AF-A0A484ANU6-F1
#
_cell.length_a   1.000
_cell.length_b   1.000
_cell.length_c   1.000
_cell.angle_alpha   90.00
_cell.angle_beta   90.00
_cell.angle_gamma   90.00
#
_symmetry.space_group_name_H-M   'P 1'
#
loop_
_entity.id
_entity.type
_entity.pdbx_description
1 polymer ?
#
loop_
_entity_poly.entity_id
_entity_poly.type
_entity_poly.pdbx_seq_one_letter_code
_entity_poly.pdbx_strand_id
1 'polypeptide(L)'
;MFVPEHSATEDEERYPLQVKEWKIVATVVVGGQRMTATIDTGASRSFISEDCVRQRTMRSERCQVESRIRLANGSALDVTKMLKTDISLAC
;
A
#
# COMPACT_ATOMS: atom_id res chain seq x y z
N MET A 1 0.67 31.61 -31.27
CA MET A 1 1.44 30.47 -30.74
C MET A 1 0.62 29.91 -29.60
N PHE A 2 -0.05 28.77 -29.79
CA PHE A 2 -0.88 28.16 -28.76
C PHE A 2 0.05 27.46 -27.77
N VAL A 3 -0.01 27.86 -26.51
CA VAL A 3 0.60 27.09 -25.40
C VAL A 3 -0.52 26.18 -24.92
N PRO A 4 -0.45 24.85 -25.12
CA PRO A 4 -1.46 23.98 -24.57
C PRO A 4 -1.26 23.91 -23.06
N GLU A 5 -2.31 24.23 -22.31
CA GLU A 5 -2.37 23.98 -20.87
C GLU A 5 -2.33 22.46 -20.68
N HIS A 6 -1.20 21.95 -20.20
CA HIS A 6 -1.08 20.55 -19.82
C HIS A 6 -1.92 20.30 -18.56
N SER A 7 -3.05 19.63 -18.74
CA SER A 7 -3.89 19.11 -17.66
C SER A 7 -3.08 18.12 -16.82
N ALA A 8 -2.87 18.45 -15.55
CA ALA A 8 -2.01 17.75 -14.59
C ALA A 8 -2.41 16.30 -14.24
N THR A 9 -3.38 15.70 -14.94
CA THR A 9 -3.99 14.42 -14.58
C THR A 9 -3.43 13.21 -15.33
N GLU A 10 -2.65 13.40 -16.41
CA GLU A 10 -2.14 12.29 -17.25
C GLU A 10 -0.64 11.99 -17.06
N ASP A 11 0.10 12.84 -16.33
CA ASP A 11 1.57 12.71 -16.20
C ASP A 11 2.03 11.86 -15.01
N GLU A 12 1.18 11.57 -14.02
CA GLU A 12 1.57 10.81 -12.82
C GLU A 12 1.89 9.33 -13.11
N GLU A 13 1.45 8.76 -14.24
CA GLU A 13 1.80 7.40 -14.66
C GLU A 13 3.08 7.30 -15.49
N ARG A 14 3.60 8.41 -16.04
CA ARG A 14 4.68 8.36 -17.03
C ARG A 14 6.09 8.40 -16.46
N TYR A 15 6.27 8.92 -15.24
CA TYR A 15 7.59 9.07 -14.62
C TYR A 15 7.57 8.59 -13.17
N PRO A 16 8.32 7.52 -12.83
CA PRO A 16 8.31 6.94 -11.48
C PRO A 16 8.95 7.86 -10.44
N LEU A 17 9.72 8.87 -10.88
CA LEU A 17 10.37 9.87 -10.05
C LEU A 17 9.73 11.24 -10.30
N GLN A 18 9.42 11.95 -9.22
CA GLN A 18 8.84 13.29 -9.24
C GLN A 18 9.67 14.22 -8.36
N VAL A 19 9.58 15.53 -8.61
CA VAL A 19 10.17 16.54 -7.73
C VAL A 19 9.05 17.19 -6.91
N LYS A 20 9.13 17.11 -5.57
CA LYS A 20 8.21 17.78 -4.63
C LYS A 20 9.01 18.49 -3.57
N GLU A 21 8.72 19.77 -3.32
CA GLU A 21 9.38 20.56 -2.27
C GLU A 21 10.92 20.45 -2.30
N TRP A 22 11.52 20.55 -3.50
CA TRP A 22 12.97 20.42 -3.73
C TRP A 22 13.57 19.02 -3.46
N LYS A 23 12.72 18.00 -3.27
CA LYS A 23 13.14 16.60 -3.08
C LYS A 23 12.71 15.75 -4.26
N ILE A 24 13.54 14.78 -4.60
CA ILE A 24 13.15 13.70 -5.51
C ILE A 24 12.33 12.69 -4.71
N VAL A 25 11.14 12.35 -5.19
CA VAL A 25 10.23 11.41 -4.58
C VAL A 25 9.79 10.33 -5.56
N ALA A 26 9.46 9.16 -5.04
CA ALA A 26 8.91 8.05 -5.82
C ALA A 26 7.72 7.43 -5.09
N THR A 27 6.77 6.89 -5.86
CA THR A 27 5.75 5.99 -5.29
C THR A 27 6.38 4.61 -5.11
N VAL A 28 6.45 4.14 -3.87
CA VAL A 28 6.95 2.80 -3.52
C VAL A 28 5.84 1.97 -2.89
N VAL A 29 5.96 0.64 -3.00
CA VAL A 29 5.11 -0.30 -2.27
C VAL A 29 5.93 -0.92 -1.16
N VAL A 30 5.49 -0.69 0.08
CA VAL A 30 6.11 -1.33 1.25
C VAL A 30 5.00 -2.11 1.95
N GLY A 31 5.17 -3.42 2.17
CA GLY A 31 4.14 -4.29 2.78
C GLY A 31 2.74 -4.15 2.15
N GLY A 32 2.66 -4.10 0.81
CA GLY A 32 1.39 -4.05 0.07
C GLY A 32 0.72 -2.67 -0.05
N GLN A 33 1.25 -1.62 0.59
CA GLN A 33 0.68 -0.27 0.54
C GLN A 33 1.57 0.69 -0.27
N ARG A 34 0.94 1.46 -1.17
CA ARG A 34 1.58 2.53 -1.94
C ARG A 34 1.83 3.75 -1.03
N MET A 35 3.02 4.33 -1.13
CA MET A 35 3.39 5.56 -0.41
C MET A 35 4.47 6.34 -1.13
N THR A 36 4.59 7.61 -0.79
CA THR A 36 5.64 8.50 -1.29
C THR A 36 6.89 8.33 -0.44
N ALA A 37 8.00 7.94 -1.06
CA ALA A 37 9.32 7.91 -0.44
C ALA A 37 10.21 9.01 -1.04
N THR A 38 11.07 9.62 -0.20
CA THR A 38 12.13 10.51 -0.68
C THR A 38 13.32 9.66 -1.15
N ILE A 39 13.90 10.03 -2.28
CA ILE A 39 15.13 9.41 -2.80
C ILE A 39 16.33 10.11 -2.18
N ASP A 40 17.01 9.43 -1.27
CA ASP A 40 18.24 9.88 -0.63
C ASP A 40 19.41 9.00 -1.10
N THR A 41 20.22 9.53 -2.02
CA THR A 41 21.38 8.82 -2.57
C THR A 41 22.56 8.75 -1.59
N GLY A 42 22.52 9.53 -0.49
CA GLY A 42 23.51 9.47 0.59
C GLY A 42 23.22 8.39 1.62
N ALA A 43 22.01 7.81 1.62
CA ALA A 43 21.63 6.77 2.54
C ALA A 43 22.16 5.39 2.11
N SER A 44 22.77 4.65 3.03
CA SER A 44 23.22 3.27 2.81
C SER A 44 22.10 2.24 2.98
N ARG A 45 20.97 2.65 3.58
CA ARG A 45 19.81 1.83 3.89
C ARG A 45 18.53 2.64 3.76
N SER A 46 17.42 1.95 3.54
CA SER A 46 16.09 2.58 3.57
C SER A 46 15.63 2.83 5.00
N PHE A 47 15.10 4.02 5.26
CA PHE A 47 14.51 4.39 6.54
C PHE A 47 12.99 4.54 6.38
N ILE A 48 12.23 3.94 7.29
CA ILE A 48 10.77 4.00 7.32
C ILE A 48 10.38 4.72 8.61
N SER A 49 9.53 5.75 8.52
CA SER A 49 9.09 6.48 9.72
C SER A 49 8.22 5.60 10.63
N GLU A 50 8.30 5.82 11.93
CA GLU A 50 7.46 5.10 12.90
C GLU A 50 5.97 5.33 12.64
N ASP A 51 5.58 6.54 12.25
CA ASP A 51 4.19 6.85 11.89
C ASP A 51 3.69 6.03 10.70
N CYS A 52 4.56 5.78 9.72
CA CYS A 52 4.26 4.87 8.61
C CYS A 52 4.04 3.44 9.10
N VAL A 53 4.75 3.00 10.14
CA VAL A 53 4.57 1.67 10.75
C VAL A 53 3.30 1.61 11.61
N ARG A 54 3.03 2.62 12.44
CA ARG A 54 1.82 2.69 13.28
C ARG A 54 0.54 2.65 12.45
N GLN A 55 0.49 3.40 11.34
CA GLN A 55 -0.64 3.35 10.41
C GLN A 55 -0.85 1.93 9.84
N ARG A 56 0.21 1.13 9.70
CA ARG A 56 0.10 -0.29 9.30
C ARG A 56 -0.36 -1.20 10.42
N THR A 57 0.12 -1.03 11.64
CA THR A 57 -0.29 -1.89 12.78
C THR A 57 -1.77 -1.70 13.11
N MET A 58 -2.29 -0.48 12.94
CA MET A 58 -3.74 -0.24 13.05
C MET A 58 -4.52 -0.85 11.86
N ARG A 59 -3.85 -1.03 10.73
CA ARG A 59 -4.32 -1.70 9.51
C ARG A 59 -3.89 -3.17 9.41
N SER A 60 -3.46 -3.79 10.52
CA SER A 60 -3.50 -5.25 10.67
C SER A 60 -4.98 -5.63 10.74
N GLU A 61 -5.62 -5.48 9.59
CA GLU A 61 -7.04 -5.48 9.35
C GLU A 61 -7.54 -6.84 9.79
N ARG A 62 -8.49 -6.81 10.72
CA ARG A 62 -9.36 -7.98 10.88
C ARG A 62 -10.07 -8.13 9.53
N CYS A 63 -9.63 -9.06 8.70
CA CYS A 63 -10.25 -9.29 7.40
C CYS A 63 -11.52 -10.09 7.64
N GLN A 64 -12.65 -9.54 7.22
CA GLN A 64 -13.90 -10.28 7.17
C GLN A 64 -13.81 -11.26 5.99
N VAL A 65 -13.87 -12.56 6.30
CA VAL A 65 -13.84 -13.64 5.31
C VAL A 65 -15.17 -14.36 5.34
N GLU A 66 -15.81 -14.43 4.18
CA GLU A 66 -16.99 -15.25 3.96
C GLU A 66 -16.56 -16.63 3.45
N SER A 67 -17.07 -17.68 4.06
CA SER A 67 -16.78 -19.06 3.69
C SER A 67 -18.07 -19.85 3.60
N ARG A 68 -18.27 -20.52 2.46
CA ARG A 68 -19.39 -21.44 2.25
C ARG A 68 -18.94 -22.87 2.50
N ILE A 69 -19.43 -23.46 3.57
CA ILE A 69 -19.10 -24.83 3.98
C ILE A 69 -20.18 -25.77 3.46
N ARG A 70 -19.82 -26.73 2.62
CA ARG A 70 -20.72 -27.82 2.22
C ARG A 70 -20.68 -28.93 3.26
N LEU A 71 -21.84 -29.26 3.81
CA LEU A 71 -22.00 -30.31 4.82
C LEU A 71 -22.25 -31.67 4.15
N ALA A 72 -21.94 -32.75 4.87
CA ALA A 72 -22.10 -34.11 4.37
C ALA A 72 -23.56 -34.49 4.03
N ASN A 73 -24.54 -33.79 4.60
CA ASN A 73 -25.96 -33.94 4.28
C ASN A 73 -26.39 -33.17 3.00
N GLY A 74 -25.43 -32.60 2.25
CA GLY A 74 -25.67 -31.86 1.01
C GLY A 74 -26.11 -30.40 1.21
N SER A 75 -26.34 -29.96 2.44
CA SER A 75 -26.63 -28.54 2.73
C SER A 75 -25.37 -27.68 2.72
N ALA A 76 -25.54 -26.37 2.63
CA ALA A 76 -24.44 -25.41 2.69
C ALA A 76 -24.68 -24.40 3.82
N LEU A 77 -23.60 -24.04 4.52
CA LEU A 77 -23.59 -23.04 5.59
C LEU A 77 -22.63 -21.92 5.23
N ASP A 78 -23.15 -20.69 5.16
CA ASP A 78 -22.33 -19.50 4.97
C ASP A 78 -21.86 -18.98 6.33
N VAL A 79 -20.55 -18.82 6.50
CA VAL A 79 -19.91 -18.40 7.75
C VAL A 79 -19.06 -17.19 7.50
N THR A 80 -19.32 -16.12 8.25
CA THR A 80 -18.50 -14.91 8.27
C THR A 80 -17.51 -14.99 9.43
N LYS A 81 -16.21 -14.88 9.16
CA LYS A 81 -15.15 -14.93 10.17
C LYS A 81 -14.27 -13.68 10.10
N MET A 82 -13.79 -13.22 11.26
CA MET A 82 -12.78 -12.17 11.32
C MET A 82 -11.42 -12.82 11.50
N LEU A 83 -10.51 -12.65 10.54
CA LEU A 83 -9.13 -13.14 10.63
C LEU A 83 -8.20 -12.02 11.06
N LYS A 84 -7.46 -12.25 12.16
CA LYS A 84 -6.32 -11.40 12.53
C LYS A 84 -5.09 -11.91 11.78
N THR A 85 -4.52 -11.08 10.93
CA THR A 85 -3.31 -11.43 10.17
C THR A 85 -2.16 -10.58 10.70
N ASP A 86 -1.17 -11.22 11.31
CA ASP A 86 0.05 -10.56 11.77
C ASP A 86 1.11 -10.71 10.66
N ILE A 87 1.49 -9.61 10.01
CA ILE A 87 2.55 -9.61 8.98
C ILE A 87 3.81 -9.05 9.63
N SER A 88 4.76 -9.93 9.96
CA SER A 88 6.10 -9.53 10.41
C SER A 88 7.07 -9.50 9.23
N LEU A 89 7.93 -8.49 9.18
CA LEU A 89 9.08 -8.46 8.28
C LEU A 89 10.16 -9.38 8.86
N ALA A 90 10.60 -10.37 8.08
CA ALA A 90 11.78 -11.16 8.43
C ALA A 90 13.03 -10.27 8.29
N CYS A 91 13.84 -10.20 9.35
CA CYS A 91 15.09 -9.46 9.39
C CYS A 91 16.21 -10.20 8.66
#